data_AF-A0A2T4UE20-F1
#
_entry.id   AF-A0A2T4UE20-F1
#
_cell.length_a   1.000
_cell.length_b   1.000
_cell.length_c   1.000
_cell.angle_alpha   90.00
_cell.angle_beta   90.00
_cell.angle_gamma   90.00
#
_symmetry.space_group_name_H-M   'P 1'
#
loop_
_entity.id
_entity.type
_entity.pdbx_description
1 polymer ?
#
loop_
_entity_poly.entity_id
_entity_poly.type
_entity_poly.pdbx_seq_one_letter_code
_entity_poly.pdbx_strand_id
1 'polypeptide(L)'
;MPPFLPDTRLAMTVRFPDGQTFRWGPDEPRARDIPQDIGFSTSIPGAGFKTAGCSLLRGAGEAYPDQRLLADVDLYGAGGQTAWQGRLAEFPLDHGESYGVQPGAVGWSSHLEDDPSFREIYRDTDLSRWQGPSVQRRRSLIAALTFTDPGRQTFDPATGSPAFVQTVGPQASGPPGPLADAWYDARGIALGSLYYAWRRGVGLDNTNANYTWQAGLASDDIATSNNLSGNLRAAGPGAGTVTTSGVAKYWANVNIFYNATTGLGAAYDLEWTKLAVYGTHGLALRGTEPDAGFYLSDIIGNIVTRGAPLLNVPAGNVETNTTLVQQLAFLDPIKPADAIARVNALAFWEWGVYDDRAFFFRRPDPDRLCWRARRSDGAALRLEGDTIDQVVNGALVTYTDAQTGRRQIVGPPGTPNVDATDPLLADTSATNPVNAAGIPRKLADLQLGDPATLSGAVAIGAAFLAERNLARRAGTMTVKGHVLHPTRGMRPAWEVRAGDWITMTDDDTDVPRRIVDTSYQHSTRTNTLTLNNASNKLDAILERLNIALNGIIG
;
A
#
# COMPACT_ATOMS: atom_id res chain seq x y z
N MET A 1 -37.99 -34.29 -10.94
CA MET A 1 -38.32 -33.10 -10.12
C MET A 1 -37.49 -31.94 -10.65
N PRO A 2 -38.09 -30.76 -10.90
CA PRO A 2 -37.30 -29.57 -11.21
C PRO A 2 -36.37 -29.26 -10.02
N PRO A 3 -35.13 -28.82 -10.25
CA PRO A 3 -34.21 -28.47 -9.18
C PRO A 3 -34.82 -27.33 -8.33
N PHE A 4 -34.77 -27.47 -7.00
CA PHE A 4 -35.18 -26.42 -6.08
C PHE A 4 -34.29 -25.20 -6.29
N LEU A 5 -34.86 -24.10 -6.79
CA LEU A 5 -34.17 -22.83 -6.96
C LEU A 5 -34.33 -22.01 -5.67
N PRO A 6 -33.22 -21.55 -5.04
CA PRO A 6 -33.31 -20.67 -3.89
C PRO A 6 -34.06 -19.39 -4.23
N ASP A 7 -34.80 -18.87 -3.26
CA ASP A 7 -35.52 -17.60 -3.39
C ASP A 7 -34.54 -16.42 -3.60
N THR A 8 -34.90 -15.50 -4.48
CA THR A 8 -34.08 -14.35 -4.86
C THR A 8 -34.48 -13.06 -4.14
N ARG A 9 -35.53 -13.07 -3.31
CA ARG A 9 -35.98 -11.88 -2.56
C ARG A 9 -34.84 -11.30 -1.71
N LEU A 10 -34.78 -9.97 -1.67
CA LEU A 10 -33.85 -9.21 -0.85
C LEU A 10 -34.61 -8.33 0.12
N ALA A 11 -34.06 -8.17 1.32
CA ALA A 11 -34.48 -7.19 2.30
C ALA A 11 -33.24 -6.46 2.84
N MET A 12 -33.47 -5.29 3.41
CA MET A 12 -32.43 -4.45 4.01
C MET A 12 -32.77 -4.17 5.47
N THR A 13 -31.75 -4.17 6.31
CA THR A 13 -31.86 -3.75 7.70
C THR A 13 -30.88 -2.61 7.96
N VAL A 14 -31.39 -1.55 8.59
CA VAL A 14 -30.62 -0.40 9.07
C VAL A 14 -30.54 -0.47 10.58
N ARG A 15 -29.32 -0.47 11.14
CA ARG A 15 -29.08 -0.49 12.59
C ARG A 15 -28.33 0.76 13.03
N PHE A 16 -28.82 1.38 14.09
CA PHE A 16 -28.22 2.56 14.68
C PHE A 16 -27.39 2.22 15.92
N PRO A 17 -26.41 3.06 16.29
CA PRO A 17 -25.59 2.86 17.50
C PRO A 17 -26.39 2.83 18.81
N ASP A 18 -27.60 3.39 18.84
CA ASP A 18 -28.52 3.36 19.99
C ASP A 18 -29.32 2.05 20.10
N GLY A 19 -29.06 1.09 19.21
CA GLY A 19 -29.74 -0.21 19.15
C GLY A 19 -31.06 -0.20 18.36
N GLN A 20 -31.52 0.96 17.88
CA GLN A 20 -32.70 1.00 17.02
C GLN A 20 -32.42 0.28 15.70
N THR A 21 -33.38 -0.52 15.26
CA THR A 21 -33.29 -1.31 14.04
C THR A 21 -34.55 -1.12 13.20
N PHE A 22 -34.36 -0.84 11.92
CA PHE A 22 -35.44 -0.69 10.94
C PHE A 22 -35.22 -1.67 9.80
N ARG A 23 -36.30 -2.17 9.23
CA ARG A 23 -36.27 -3.13 8.12
C ARG A 23 -37.03 -2.56 6.93
N TRP A 24 -36.45 -2.69 5.75
CA TRP A 24 -37.08 -2.41 4.47
C TRP A 24 -37.14 -3.69 3.65
N GLY A 25 -38.32 -4.13 3.25
CA GLY A 25 -38.51 -5.43 2.61
C GLY A 25 -39.79 -5.53 1.79
N PRO A 26 -39.89 -6.52 0.88
CA PRO A 26 -41.05 -6.70 0.00
C PRO A 26 -42.34 -7.09 0.75
N ASP A 27 -42.20 -7.51 2.00
CA ASP A 27 -43.26 -7.97 2.90
C ASP A 27 -43.60 -6.95 4.01
N GLU A 28 -43.08 -5.72 3.92
CA GLU A 28 -43.38 -4.68 4.90
C GLU A 28 -44.85 -4.23 4.81
N PRO A 29 -45.55 -4.02 5.93
CA PRO A 29 -46.96 -3.64 5.93
C PRO A 29 -47.21 -2.22 5.44
N ARG A 30 -46.17 -1.37 5.44
CA ARG A 30 -46.24 0.02 4.98
C ARG A 30 -45.53 0.15 3.65
N ALA A 31 -46.25 0.63 2.63
CA ALA A 31 -45.70 0.80 1.28
C ALA A 31 -44.44 1.69 1.23
N ARG A 32 -44.33 2.67 2.13
CA ARG A 32 -43.15 3.56 2.25
C ARG A 32 -41.87 2.87 2.76
N ASP A 33 -42.00 1.66 3.29
CA ASP A 33 -40.92 0.82 3.82
C ASP A 33 -40.60 -0.35 2.86
N ILE A 34 -41.27 -0.40 1.70
CA ILE A 34 -40.99 -1.37 0.64
C ILE A 34 -39.94 -0.79 -0.31
N PRO A 35 -38.73 -1.37 -0.39
CA PRO A 35 -37.67 -0.87 -1.26
C PRO A 35 -37.95 -1.21 -2.72
N GLN A 36 -37.74 -0.23 -3.59
CA GLN A 36 -37.74 -0.37 -5.05
C GLN A 36 -36.31 -0.33 -5.57
N ASP A 37 -36.07 -1.01 -6.70
CA ASP A 37 -34.81 -0.96 -7.43
C ASP A 37 -33.55 -1.16 -6.60
N ILE A 38 -33.59 -2.11 -5.64
CA ILE A 38 -32.40 -2.50 -4.87
C ILE A 38 -31.27 -2.83 -5.85
N GLY A 39 -30.17 -2.10 -5.73
CA GLY A 39 -28.97 -2.28 -6.52
C GLY A 39 -27.74 -2.22 -5.63
N PHE A 40 -26.73 -3.03 -5.95
CA PHE A 40 -25.46 -2.98 -5.24
C PHE A 40 -24.30 -3.47 -6.10
N SER A 41 -23.09 -3.10 -5.70
CA SER A 41 -21.86 -3.40 -6.40
C SER A 41 -20.76 -3.90 -5.47
N THR A 42 -19.84 -4.66 -6.03
CA THR A 42 -18.61 -5.11 -5.35
C THR A 42 -17.40 -4.85 -6.24
N SER A 43 -16.21 -4.66 -5.66
CA SER A 43 -14.98 -4.46 -6.44
C SER A 43 -13.71 -4.87 -5.72
N ILE A 44 -12.75 -5.43 -6.46
CA ILE A 44 -11.42 -5.79 -5.97
C ILE A 44 -10.29 -5.38 -6.94
N PRO A 45 -9.08 -5.08 -6.46
CA PRO A 45 -8.78 -4.75 -5.07
C PRO A 45 -9.47 -3.44 -4.67
N GLY A 46 -9.58 -3.17 -3.38
CA GLY A 46 -9.92 -1.83 -2.89
C GLY A 46 -11.17 -1.72 -2.05
N ALA A 47 -12.22 -2.49 -2.36
CA ALA A 47 -13.50 -2.31 -1.70
C ALA A 47 -14.04 -3.58 -1.03
N GLY A 48 -14.10 -4.70 -1.75
CA GLY A 48 -15.04 -5.76 -1.40
C GLY A 48 -16.45 -5.28 -1.70
N PHE A 49 -17.30 -5.11 -0.69
CA PHE A 49 -18.56 -4.38 -0.87
C PHE A 49 -18.27 -2.91 -1.24
N LYS A 50 -18.86 -2.41 -2.33
CA LYS A 50 -18.56 -1.07 -2.87
C LYS A 50 -19.68 -0.08 -2.54
N THR A 51 -20.79 -0.12 -3.28
CA THR A 51 -21.97 0.72 -3.02
C THR A 51 -23.24 -0.12 -3.02
N ALA A 52 -24.27 0.36 -2.33
CA ALA A 52 -25.62 -0.17 -2.42
C ALA A 52 -26.63 0.96 -2.31
N GLY A 53 -27.83 0.74 -2.84
CA GLY A 53 -28.93 1.68 -2.71
C GLY A 53 -30.27 1.08 -3.10
N CYS A 54 -31.32 1.83 -2.81
CA CYS A 54 -32.68 1.53 -3.22
C CYS A 54 -33.49 2.83 -3.29
N SER A 55 -34.69 2.77 -3.85
CA SER A 55 -35.68 3.85 -3.79
C SER A 55 -36.79 3.51 -2.80
N LEU A 56 -37.22 4.49 -1.99
CA LEU A 56 -38.33 4.37 -1.06
C LEU A 56 -39.39 5.41 -1.40
N LEU A 57 -40.66 4.99 -1.45
CA LEU A 57 -41.82 5.88 -1.68
C LEU A 57 -42.11 6.72 -0.43
N ARG A 58 -41.29 7.74 -0.20
CA ARG A 58 -41.31 8.62 0.97
C ARG A 58 -41.36 10.09 0.57
N GLY A 59 -42.02 10.90 1.38
CA GLY A 59 -42.14 12.33 1.15
C GLY A 59 -40.90 13.07 1.65
N ALA A 60 -40.27 13.88 0.80
CA ALA A 60 -39.03 14.58 1.14
C ALA A 60 -39.16 15.69 2.22
N GLY A 61 -40.38 16.05 2.62
CA GLY A 61 -40.65 17.00 3.72
C GLY A 61 -40.80 16.37 5.11
N GLU A 62 -40.76 15.04 5.21
CA GLU A 62 -40.90 14.32 6.49
C GLU A 62 -39.53 13.86 7.00
N ALA A 63 -39.28 14.05 8.29
CA ALA A 63 -38.11 13.46 8.95
C ALA A 63 -38.40 11.99 9.28
N TYR A 64 -37.61 11.08 8.73
CA TYR A 64 -37.72 9.65 9.03
C TYR A 64 -36.63 9.22 10.03
N PRO A 65 -36.99 8.57 11.16
CA PRO A 65 -36.02 8.15 12.17
C PRO A 65 -34.92 7.21 11.67
N ASP A 66 -35.18 6.50 10.58
CA ASP A 66 -34.29 5.54 9.94
C ASP A 66 -33.39 6.16 8.85
N GLN A 67 -33.41 7.49 8.70
CA GLN A 67 -32.54 8.23 7.79
C GLN A 67 -31.45 8.98 8.56
N ARG A 68 -30.51 8.24 9.18
CA ARG A 68 -29.32 8.84 9.79
C ARG A 68 -28.06 8.27 9.16
N LEU A 69 -27.11 9.16 8.91
CA LEU A 69 -25.81 8.83 8.32
C LEU A 69 -25.02 7.89 9.24
N LEU A 70 -24.13 7.10 8.64
CA LEU A 70 -23.22 6.16 9.31
C LEU A 70 -23.90 5.00 10.06
N ALA A 71 -25.21 4.81 9.88
CA ALA A 71 -25.91 3.65 10.37
C ALA A 71 -25.49 2.39 9.59
N ASP A 72 -25.40 1.27 10.29
CA ASP A 72 -25.03 -0.01 9.70
C ASP A 72 -26.15 -0.50 8.78
N VAL A 73 -25.77 -1.02 7.62
CA VAL A 73 -26.69 -1.54 6.62
C VAL A 73 -26.34 -2.98 6.27
N ASP A 74 -27.32 -3.87 6.42
CA ASP A 74 -27.26 -5.26 6.00
C ASP A 74 -28.31 -5.53 4.92
N LEU A 75 -27.89 -5.83 3.70
CA LEU A 75 -28.74 -6.41 2.66
C LEU A 75 -28.62 -7.93 2.72
N TYR A 76 -29.76 -8.63 2.81
CA TYR A 76 -29.78 -10.07 2.94
C TYR A 76 -30.88 -10.72 2.09
N GLY A 77 -30.59 -11.93 1.64
CA GLY A 77 -31.51 -12.80 0.93
C GLY A 77 -32.21 -13.82 1.83
N ALA A 78 -32.93 -14.75 1.20
CA ALA A 78 -33.60 -15.84 1.91
C ALA A 78 -32.62 -16.68 2.75
N GLY A 79 -33.05 -17.07 3.95
CA GLY A 79 -32.21 -17.79 4.90
C GLY A 79 -31.15 -16.93 5.61
N GLY A 80 -31.27 -15.59 5.55
CA GLY A 80 -30.39 -14.66 6.27
C GLY A 80 -29.00 -14.51 5.64
N GLN A 81 -28.85 -14.88 4.36
CA GLN A 81 -27.57 -14.80 3.68
C GLN A 81 -27.26 -13.37 3.27
N THR A 82 -26.07 -12.91 3.63
CA THR A 82 -25.58 -11.58 3.32
C THR A 82 -25.40 -11.39 1.81
N ALA A 83 -26.16 -10.46 1.24
CA ALA A 83 -25.98 -9.98 -0.12
C ALA A 83 -24.97 -8.83 -0.17
N TRP A 84 -25.04 -7.90 0.78
CA TRP A 84 -24.15 -6.74 0.88
C TRP A 84 -24.16 -6.14 2.29
N GLN A 85 -23.03 -5.55 2.72
CA GLN A 85 -22.94 -4.84 4.01
C GLN A 85 -22.13 -3.55 3.92
N GLY A 86 -22.50 -2.58 4.74
CA GLY A 86 -21.82 -1.29 4.80
C GLY A 86 -22.50 -0.34 5.76
N ARG A 87 -22.46 0.95 5.42
CA ARG A 87 -23.09 2.03 6.19
C ARG A 87 -23.77 3.05 5.30
N LEU A 88 -24.82 3.70 5.81
CA LEU A 88 -25.50 4.80 5.10
C LEU A 88 -24.56 6.00 4.94
N ALA A 89 -24.46 6.51 3.71
CA ALA A 89 -23.59 7.62 3.34
C ALA A 89 -24.36 8.84 2.86
N GLU A 90 -25.55 8.65 2.29
CA GLU A 90 -26.33 9.74 1.71
C GLU A 90 -27.84 9.43 1.66
N PHE A 91 -28.65 10.49 1.63
CA PHE A 91 -30.10 10.42 1.40
C PHE A 91 -30.55 11.50 0.40
N PRO A 92 -30.23 11.35 -0.89
CA PRO A 92 -30.82 12.17 -1.94
C PRO A 92 -32.35 12.22 -1.82
N LEU A 93 -32.89 13.44 -1.88
CA LEU A 93 -34.33 13.73 -1.88
C LEU A 93 -34.73 14.15 -3.29
N ASP A 94 -35.72 13.47 -3.87
CA ASP A 94 -36.32 13.88 -5.14
C ASP A 94 -37.68 14.57 -4.90
N HIS A 95 -37.85 15.72 -5.55
CA HIS A 95 -39.06 16.56 -5.53
C HIS A 95 -39.70 16.71 -6.92
N GLY A 96 -39.30 15.87 -7.90
CA GLY A 96 -39.86 15.85 -9.25
C GLY A 96 -41.24 15.17 -9.33
N GLU A 97 -41.53 14.51 -10.46
CA GLU A 97 -42.84 13.86 -10.70
C GLU A 97 -43.07 12.61 -9.82
N SER A 98 -42.01 12.09 -9.18
CA SER A 98 -42.05 10.95 -8.26
C SER A 98 -41.47 11.35 -6.89
N TYR A 99 -42.28 11.23 -5.83
CA TYR A 99 -41.82 11.41 -4.45
C TYR A 99 -40.97 10.20 -4.04
N GLY A 100 -39.70 10.42 -3.75
CA GLY A 100 -38.81 9.35 -3.31
C GLY A 100 -37.63 9.82 -2.51
N VAL A 101 -37.20 8.97 -1.57
CA VAL A 101 -35.88 9.05 -0.96
C VAL A 101 -35.05 7.90 -1.51
N GLN A 102 -33.81 8.17 -1.89
CA GLN A 102 -32.90 7.16 -2.45
C GLN A 102 -31.70 6.94 -1.54
N PRO A 103 -31.83 6.16 -0.44
CA PRO A 103 -30.71 5.91 0.46
C PRO A 103 -29.50 5.32 -0.29
N GLY A 104 -28.35 5.97 -0.15
CA GLY A 104 -27.07 5.50 -0.67
C GLY A 104 -26.19 5.00 0.46
N ALA A 105 -25.61 3.82 0.29
CA ALA A 105 -24.75 3.16 1.25
C ALA A 105 -23.39 2.81 0.62
N VAL A 106 -22.34 2.88 1.44
CA VAL A 106 -20.97 2.51 1.06
C VAL A 106 -20.51 1.32 1.89
N GLY A 107 -19.71 0.44 1.29
CA GLY A 107 -19.18 -0.74 1.98
C GLY A 107 -18.19 -0.36 3.08
N TRP A 108 -17.93 -1.31 3.99
CA TRP A 108 -17.07 -1.07 5.16
C TRP A 108 -15.62 -0.70 4.82
N SER A 109 -15.14 -1.01 3.62
CA SER A 109 -13.84 -0.55 3.13
C SER A 109 -13.71 0.97 3.09
N SER A 110 -14.81 1.74 3.01
CA SER A 110 -14.76 3.20 3.11
C SER A 110 -14.16 3.69 4.43
N HIS A 111 -14.17 2.85 5.48
CA HIS A 111 -13.54 3.18 6.75
C HIS A 111 -12.02 3.38 6.63
N LEU A 112 -11.37 2.78 5.62
CA LEU A 112 -9.97 3.01 5.29
C LEU A 112 -9.71 4.39 4.66
N GLU A 113 -10.76 5.16 4.35
CA GLU A 113 -10.68 6.51 3.80
C GLU A 113 -11.05 7.60 4.81
N ASP A 114 -11.61 7.23 5.97
CA ASP A 114 -12.12 8.16 6.98
C ASP A 114 -11.02 8.93 7.71
N ASP A 115 -9.87 8.30 7.94
CA ASP A 115 -8.72 8.89 8.64
C ASP A 115 -7.59 9.21 7.66
N PRO A 116 -7.48 10.46 7.17
CA PRO A 116 -6.38 10.88 6.30
C PRO A 116 -5.08 11.19 7.08
N SER A 117 -5.03 10.92 8.40
CA SER A 117 -3.90 11.29 9.26
C SER A 117 -2.88 10.17 9.47
N PHE A 118 -3.07 9.00 8.85
CA PHE A 118 -2.20 7.85 9.02
C PHE A 118 -0.77 8.19 8.60
N ARG A 119 0.18 7.87 9.50
CA ARG A 119 1.61 8.09 9.35
C ARG A 119 2.35 6.98 10.07
N GLU A 120 3.41 6.46 9.46
CA GLU A 120 4.26 5.44 10.07
C GLU A 120 5.61 5.33 9.37
N ILE A 121 6.67 5.01 10.12
CA ILE A 121 7.98 4.66 9.58
C ILE A 121 8.16 3.16 9.80
N TYR A 122 7.97 2.35 8.76
CA TYR A 122 8.31 0.93 8.86
C TYR A 122 9.83 0.77 8.79
N ARG A 123 10.45 1.26 7.72
CA ARG A 123 11.90 1.33 7.57
C ARG A 123 12.26 2.46 6.64
N ASP A 124 13.11 3.37 7.09
CA ASP A 124 13.58 4.48 6.27
C ASP A 124 15.10 4.52 6.14
N THR A 125 15.57 4.29 4.92
CA THR A 125 16.96 4.30 4.48
C THR A 125 17.25 5.47 3.53
N ASP A 126 16.27 6.36 3.33
CA ASP A 126 16.39 7.52 2.45
C ASP A 126 17.35 8.56 3.04
N LEU A 127 18.55 8.65 2.46
CA LEU A 127 19.58 9.56 2.94
C LEU A 127 19.24 11.03 2.66
N SER A 128 18.27 11.34 1.78
CA SER A 128 17.83 12.71 1.48
C SER A 128 17.09 13.40 2.60
N ARG A 129 16.64 12.62 3.59
CA ARG A 129 15.92 13.12 4.77
C ARG A 129 16.84 13.57 5.89
N TRP A 130 18.14 13.33 5.76
CA TRP A 130 19.14 13.77 6.72
C TRP A 130 19.54 15.21 6.42
N GLN A 131 19.41 16.07 7.43
CA GLN A 131 19.63 17.51 7.34
C GLN A 131 20.58 18.01 8.43
N GLY A 132 20.96 19.27 8.34
CA GLY A 132 21.74 19.92 9.39
C GLY A 132 20.92 20.16 10.67
N PRO A 133 21.61 20.43 11.80
CA PRO A 133 20.96 20.67 13.08
C PRO A 133 20.21 22.00 13.08
N SER A 134 19.18 22.10 13.91
CA SER A 134 18.38 23.31 14.08
C SER A 134 19.22 24.50 14.58
N VAL A 135 18.73 25.72 14.36
CA VAL A 135 19.40 26.95 14.83
C VAL A 135 19.52 26.95 16.36
N GLN A 136 18.52 26.45 17.08
CA GLN A 136 18.56 26.36 18.53
C GLN A 136 19.64 25.38 19.00
N ARG A 137 19.75 24.21 18.36
CA ARG A 137 20.84 23.26 18.65
C ARG A 137 22.21 23.87 18.39
N ARG A 138 22.34 24.64 17.29
CA ARG A 138 23.58 25.37 17.00
C ARG A 138 23.92 26.36 18.09
N ARG A 139 22.93 27.13 18.56
CA ARG A 139 23.08 28.08 19.66
C ARG A 139 23.46 27.40 20.98
N SER A 140 22.86 26.25 21.30
CA SER A 140 23.15 25.52 22.53
C SER A 140 24.59 24.99 22.59
N LEU A 141 25.20 24.69 21.44
CA LEU A 141 26.53 24.09 21.37
C LEU A 141 27.64 25.08 20.95
N ILE A 142 27.32 26.32 20.56
CA ILE A 142 28.31 27.27 20.02
C ILE A 142 29.47 27.60 20.98
N ALA A 143 29.25 27.49 22.29
CA ALA A 143 30.29 27.72 23.30
C ALA A 143 31.27 26.54 23.42
N ALA A 144 30.88 25.35 22.97
CA ALA A 144 31.63 24.10 23.13
C ALA A 144 32.13 23.52 21.80
N LEU A 145 31.39 23.70 20.70
CA LEU A 145 31.68 23.13 19.39
C LEU A 145 31.41 24.13 18.26
N THR A 146 32.22 24.04 17.21
CA THR A 146 32.05 24.79 15.95
C THR A 146 31.38 23.89 14.92
N PHE A 147 30.22 24.27 14.42
CA PHE A 147 29.53 23.50 13.39
C PHE A 147 30.25 23.60 12.05
N THR A 148 30.50 22.44 11.47
CA THR A 148 31.02 22.26 10.12
C THR A 148 29.91 21.69 9.21
N ASP A 149 30.27 21.13 8.07
CA ASP A 149 29.32 20.52 7.12
C ASP A 149 28.49 19.44 7.83
N PRO A 150 27.15 19.51 7.82
CA PRO A 150 26.31 18.46 8.43
C PRO A 150 26.51 17.09 7.77
N GLY A 151 27.04 17.07 6.56
CA GLY A 151 27.34 15.87 5.79
C GLY A 151 26.60 15.86 4.47
N ARG A 152 27.11 15.06 3.53
CA ARG A 152 26.59 14.96 2.16
C ARG A 152 26.42 13.50 1.74
N GLN A 153 25.43 13.26 0.90
CA GLN A 153 25.33 11.99 0.19
C GLN A 153 26.40 11.92 -0.89
N THR A 154 27.18 10.84 -0.85
CA THR A 154 28.21 10.54 -1.85
C THR A 154 28.41 9.03 -1.90
N PHE A 155 29.45 8.58 -2.58
CA PHE A 155 29.90 7.20 -2.57
C PHE A 155 31.06 7.03 -1.58
N ASP A 156 31.14 5.86 -0.92
CA ASP A 156 32.36 5.34 -0.31
C ASP A 156 33.39 5.17 -1.43
N PRO A 157 34.52 5.88 -1.40
CA PRO A 157 35.51 5.88 -2.48
C PRO A 157 36.22 4.53 -2.67
N ALA A 158 36.15 3.62 -1.70
CA ALA A 158 36.80 2.32 -1.76
C ALA A 158 35.85 1.18 -2.12
N THR A 159 34.53 1.31 -1.90
CA THR A 159 33.55 0.30 -2.33
C THR A 159 32.65 0.78 -3.48
N GLY A 160 32.65 2.08 -3.79
CA GLY A 160 31.71 2.70 -4.71
C GLY A 160 30.27 2.71 -4.21
N SER A 161 30.02 2.25 -2.98
CA SER A 161 28.67 2.12 -2.42
C SER A 161 28.15 3.46 -1.92
N PRO A 162 26.83 3.69 -1.89
CA PRO A 162 26.27 4.92 -1.33
C PRO A 162 26.64 5.08 0.14
N ALA A 163 27.00 6.30 0.55
CA ALA A 163 27.32 6.63 1.93
C ALA A 163 26.93 8.08 2.26
N PHE A 164 26.56 8.32 3.51
CA PHE A 164 26.43 9.67 4.05
C PHE A 164 27.75 10.08 4.70
N VAL A 165 28.46 11.04 4.12
CA VAL A 165 29.81 11.43 4.56
C VAL A 165 29.76 12.70 5.37
N GLN A 166 30.26 12.63 6.60
CA GLN A 166 30.48 13.77 7.48
C GLN A 166 31.95 14.14 7.50
N THR A 167 32.24 15.42 7.27
CA THR A 167 33.60 15.96 7.24
C THR A 167 33.78 16.93 8.39
N VAL A 168 34.73 16.65 9.28
CA VAL A 168 35.25 17.65 10.21
C VAL A 168 36.47 18.31 9.58
N GLY A 169 36.36 19.61 9.29
CA GLY A 169 37.33 20.36 8.50
C GLY A 169 38.61 20.75 9.26
N PRO A 170 39.61 21.29 8.53
CA PRO A 170 40.78 21.90 9.13
C PRO A 170 40.38 23.20 9.83
N GLN A 171 40.23 23.16 11.14
CA GLN A 171 39.93 24.36 11.93
C GLN A 171 41.24 25.02 12.39
N ALA A 172 41.36 26.33 12.15
CA ALA A 172 42.44 27.15 12.68
C ALA A 172 42.44 27.09 14.22
N SER A 173 43.63 27.16 14.80
CA SER A 173 43.90 26.94 16.22
C SER A 173 42.97 27.70 17.17
N GLY A 174 42.25 26.96 18.02
CA GLY A 174 41.49 27.50 19.16
C GLY A 174 40.20 26.72 19.46
N PRO A 175 39.73 26.70 20.72
CA PRO A 175 38.36 26.27 21.02
C PRO A 175 37.34 27.21 20.35
N PRO A 176 36.16 26.72 19.97
CA PRO A 176 35.63 25.37 20.18
C PRO A 176 35.92 24.39 19.02
N GLY A 177 36.13 23.11 19.31
CA GLY A 177 36.49 22.07 18.30
C GLY A 177 35.38 21.78 17.27
N PRO A 178 35.70 21.20 16.10
CA PRO A 178 34.76 21.02 15.00
C PRO A 178 33.78 19.89 15.30
N LEU A 179 32.53 20.09 14.85
CA LEU A 179 31.43 19.14 14.89
C LEU A 179 30.78 19.08 13.50
N ALA A 180 30.65 17.88 12.96
CA ALA A 180 29.73 17.57 11.89
C ALA A 180 28.55 16.79 12.48
N ASP A 181 27.33 17.25 12.23
CA ASP A 181 26.12 16.76 12.89
C ASP A 181 24.98 16.70 11.88
N ALA A 182 24.36 15.53 11.77
CA ALA A 182 23.24 15.28 10.86
C ALA A 182 22.05 14.75 11.63
N TRP A 183 20.88 15.22 11.24
CA TRP A 183 19.62 15.02 11.93
C TRP A 183 18.57 14.52 10.95
N TYR A 184 17.79 13.54 11.40
CA TYR A 184 16.61 13.03 10.73
C TYR A 184 15.39 13.43 11.55
N ASP A 185 14.43 14.09 10.93
CA ASP A 185 13.15 14.49 11.54
C ASP A 185 12.07 13.44 11.23
N ALA A 186 11.54 12.79 12.25
CA ALA A 186 10.45 11.82 12.09
C ALA A 186 9.07 12.48 11.95
N ARG A 187 8.97 13.82 11.90
CA ARG A 187 7.74 14.61 11.78
C ARG A 187 6.68 14.25 12.82
N GLY A 188 7.14 13.95 14.04
CA GLY A 188 6.30 13.56 15.17
C GLY A 188 5.94 12.07 15.24
N ILE A 189 6.46 11.23 14.34
CA ILE A 189 6.35 9.76 14.43
C ILE A 189 7.37 9.25 15.44
N ALA A 190 6.92 8.45 16.42
CA ALA A 190 7.82 7.89 17.41
C ALA A 190 8.78 6.87 16.79
N LEU A 191 10.07 7.05 17.05
CA LEU A 191 11.15 6.17 16.59
C LEU A 191 11.36 5.03 17.59
N GLY A 192 11.45 3.81 17.08
CA GLY A 192 11.79 2.61 17.84
C GLY A 192 13.28 2.32 17.85
N SER A 193 13.97 2.50 16.72
CA SER A 193 15.42 2.29 16.64
C SER A 193 16.07 2.99 15.44
N LEU A 194 17.40 3.15 15.52
CA LEU A 194 18.28 3.57 14.44
C LEU A 194 19.36 2.50 14.25
N TYR A 195 19.37 1.83 13.10
CA TYR A 195 20.51 1.05 12.66
C TYR A 195 21.52 1.96 11.94
N TYR A 196 22.79 1.72 12.20
CA TYR A 196 23.89 2.42 11.57
C TYR A 196 25.01 1.45 11.19
N ALA A 197 25.65 1.70 10.06
CA ALA A 197 26.93 1.12 9.70
C ALA A 197 27.87 2.23 9.22
N TRP A 198 29.10 2.21 9.71
CA TRP A 198 30.07 3.27 9.47
C TRP A 198 31.43 2.70 9.09
N ARG A 199 32.21 3.54 8.41
CA ARG A 199 33.59 3.31 8.05
C ARG A 199 34.37 4.60 8.22
N ARG A 200 35.65 4.48 8.58
CA ARG A 200 36.56 5.63 8.56
C ARG A 200 36.90 5.99 7.12
N GLY A 201 36.68 7.25 6.78
CA GLY A 201 37.23 7.85 5.58
C GLY A 201 38.70 8.23 5.78
N VAL A 202 39.24 8.99 4.83
CA VAL A 202 40.65 9.35 4.80
C VAL A 202 40.99 10.26 5.99
N GLY A 203 42.17 10.02 6.59
CA GLY A 203 42.74 10.84 7.66
C GLY A 203 42.30 10.49 9.08
N LEU A 204 41.19 9.76 9.27
CA LEU A 204 40.59 9.59 10.60
C LEU A 204 41.36 8.61 11.49
N ASP A 205 42.11 9.13 12.46
CA ASP A 205 42.93 8.35 13.40
C ASP A 205 42.10 7.82 14.58
N ASN A 206 41.96 6.50 14.66
CA ASN A 206 41.22 5.81 15.73
C ASN A 206 42.00 5.74 17.06
N THR A 207 43.31 6.05 17.05
CA THR A 207 44.13 6.10 18.27
C THR A 207 44.04 7.45 18.98
N ASN A 208 43.64 8.51 18.26
CA ASN A 208 43.49 9.83 18.84
C ASN A 208 42.23 9.91 19.72
N ALA A 209 42.47 10.11 21.03
CA ALA A 209 41.44 10.12 22.05
C ALA A 209 40.41 11.26 21.91
N ASN A 210 40.71 12.29 21.12
CA ASN A 210 39.87 13.46 20.95
C ASN A 210 38.78 13.26 19.91
N TYR A 211 38.92 12.32 18.98
CA TYR A 211 37.83 11.98 18.05
C TYR A 211 36.73 11.19 18.76
N THR A 212 35.50 11.63 18.53
CA THR A 212 34.30 10.91 18.92
C THR A 212 33.33 10.91 17.75
N TRP A 213 32.76 9.75 17.45
CA TRP A 213 31.62 9.64 16.55
C TRP A 213 30.57 8.72 17.13
N GLN A 214 29.31 9.07 16.94
CA GLN A 214 28.18 8.45 17.63
C GLN A 214 26.93 8.50 16.76
N ALA A 215 26.06 7.52 16.98
CA ALA A 215 24.70 7.50 16.48
C ALA A 215 23.73 7.65 17.66
N GLY A 216 22.56 8.24 17.41
CA GLY A 216 21.63 8.56 18.47
C GLY A 216 20.19 8.76 18.04
N LEU A 217 19.32 8.73 19.05
CA LEU A 217 17.90 9.07 18.98
C LEU A 217 17.62 10.15 20.02
N ALA A 218 16.81 11.15 19.68
CA ALA A 218 16.52 12.31 20.49
C ALA A 218 15.01 12.62 20.57
N SER A 219 14.57 13.14 21.73
CA SER A 219 13.17 13.53 21.98
C SER A 219 12.78 14.81 21.25
N ASP A 220 13.75 15.65 20.93
CA ASP A 220 13.57 16.94 20.27
C ASP A 220 14.81 17.26 19.41
N ASP A 221 14.74 18.39 18.70
CA ASP A 221 15.77 18.86 17.77
C ASP A 221 17.03 19.40 18.46
N ILE A 222 17.06 19.42 19.80
CA ILE A 222 18.18 19.88 20.62
C ILE A 222 18.81 18.76 21.47
N ALA A 223 18.23 17.55 21.44
CA ALA A 223 18.63 16.39 22.22
C ALA A 223 18.44 16.49 23.75
N THR A 224 17.34 17.06 24.23
CA THR A 224 17.05 17.17 25.69
C THR A 224 17.04 15.79 26.37
N SER A 225 16.44 14.78 25.73
CA SER A 225 16.54 13.37 26.12
C SER A 225 17.04 12.57 24.93
N ASN A 226 18.07 11.75 25.13
CA ASN A 226 18.66 10.95 24.06
C ASN A 226 19.00 9.51 24.46
N ASN A 227 19.10 8.67 23.44
CA ASN A 227 19.72 7.36 23.49
C ASN A 227 20.91 7.40 22.52
N LEU A 228 22.11 6.99 22.95
CA LEU A 228 23.33 7.09 22.15
C LEU A 228 24.03 5.74 22.07
N SER A 229 24.74 5.48 20.97
CA SER A 229 25.52 4.27 20.74
C SER A 229 26.78 4.12 21.63
N GLY A 230 27.11 5.13 22.43
CA GLY A 230 28.47 5.32 22.95
C GLY A 230 29.44 5.76 21.85
N ASN A 231 30.71 6.02 22.22
CA ASN A 231 31.74 6.38 21.25
C ASN A 231 32.10 5.18 20.36
N LEU A 232 31.90 5.33 19.06
CA LEU A 232 32.14 4.30 18.06
C LEU A 232 33.59 4.28 17.56
N ARG A 233 34.49 5.06 18.16
CA ARG A 233 35.91 5.11 17.76
C ARG A 233 36.56 3.72 17.78
N ALA A 234 36.81 3.18 16.59
CA ALA A 234 37.46 1.87 16.40
C ALA A 234 38.29 1.81 15.11
N ALA A 235 39.10 0.75 14.97
CA ALA A 235 40.00 0.57 13.83
C ALA A 235 39.28 0.18 12.53
N GLY A 236 38.23 -0.63 12.62
CA GLY A 236 37.51 -1.16 11.46
C GLY A 236 36.22 -0.40 11.16
N PRO A 237 35.56 -0.73 10.05
CA PRO A 237 34.14 -0.43 9.91
C PRO A 237 33.38 -1.10 11.07
N GLY A 238 32.30 -0.46 11.49
CA GLY A 238 31.46 -0.95 12.58
C GLY A 238 30.00 -0.78 12.23
N ALA A 239 29.15 -1.57 12.87
CA ALA A 239 27.71 -1.45 12.74
C ALA A 239 27.03 -1.73 14.09
N GLY A 240 25.84 -1.22 14.25
CA GLY A 240 25.05 -1.44 15.45
C GLY A 240 23.67 -0.80 15.37
N THR A 241 22.93 -0.91 16.45
CA THR A 241 21.58 -0.36 16.58
C THR A 241 21.47 0.42 17.87
N VAL A 242 20.93 1.63 17.80
CA VAL A 242 20.44 2.38 18.96
C VAL A 242 18.96 2.11 19.09
N THR A 243 18.52 1.61 20.25
CA THR A 243 17.10 1.37 20.53
C THR A 243 16.56 2.45 21.47
N THR A 244 15.34 2.89 21.22
CA THR A 244 14.65 3.87 22.07
C THR A 244 14.40 3.32 23.47
N SER A 245 14.61 4.17 24.48
CA SER A 245 14.16 3.93 25.85
C SER A 245 13.76 5.23 26.55
N GLY A 246 12.94 5.11 27.60
CA GLY A 246 12.41 6.24 28.35
C GLY A 246 11.40 7.06 27.54
N VAL A 247 11.60 8.38 27.47
CA VAL A 247 10.72 9.30 26.72
C VAL A 247 10.74 8.96 25.22
N ALA A 248 9.60 9.12 24.54
CA ALA A 248 9.51 8.93 23.08
C ALA A 248 10.56 9.78 22.34
N LYS A 249 11.11 9.22 21.26
CA LYS A 249 12.14 9.84 20.42
C LYS A 249 11.52 10.14 19.06
N TYR A 250 11.76 11.33 18.55
CA TYR A 250 11.19 11.83 17.28
C TYR A 250 12.26 12.30 16.30
N TRP A 251 13.52 12.24 16.72
CA TRP A 251 14.67 12.63 15.94
C TRP A 251 15.71 11.52 15.99
N ALA A 252 16.39 11.27 14.87
CA ALA A 252 17.61 10.47 14.85
C ALA A 252 18.78 11.37 14.50
N ASN A 253 19.97 11.07 15.02
CA ASN A 253 21.14 11.89 14.77
C ASN A 253 22.40 11.04 14.61
N VAL A 254 23.30 11.50 13.75
CA VAL A 254 24.65 10.96 13.62
C VAL A 254 25.65 12.11 13.64
N ASN A 255 26.74 11.94 14.38
CA ASN A 255 27.73 13.00 14.50
C ASN A 255 29.16 12.47 14.58
N ILE A 256 30.07 13.36 14.23
CA ILE A 256 31.49 13.26 14.51
C ILE A 256 32.00 14.61 15.01
N PHE A 257 32.79 14.61 16.08
CA PHE A 257 33.41 15.80 16.61
C PHE A 257 34.81 15.53 17.17
N TYR A 258 35.56 16.61 17.33
CA TYR A 258 36.91 16.60 17.90
C TYR A 258 36.94 17.39 19.22
N ASN A 259 37.17 16.69 20.32
CA ASN A 259 37.05 17.22 21.69
C ASN A 259 38.39 17.74 22.25
N ALA A 260 39.12 18.54 21.48
CA ALA A 260 40.35 19.21 21.94
C ALA A 260 40.64 20.47 21.11
N THR A 261 41.57 21.29 21.60
CA THR A 261 42.12 22.43 20.85
C THR A 261 42.69 21.95 19.52
N THR A 262 42.22 22.53 18.43
CA THR A 262 42.54 22.09 17.07
C THR A 262 43.92 22.56 16.63
N GLY A 263 44.63 21.65 15.95
CA GLY A 263 45.80 21.90 15.12
C GLY A 263 45.70 21.05 13.86
N LEU A 264 44.48 20.93 13.33
CA LEU A 264 44.14 20.00 12.26
C LEU A 264 44.59 20.59 10.91
N GLY A 265 45.64 20.02 10.33
CA GLY A 265 46.17 20.42 9.01
C GLY A 265 45.41 19.81 7.82
N ALA A 266 44.40 18.95 8.07
CA ALA A 266 43.62 18.25 7.05
C ALA A 266 42.14 18.12 7.46
N ALA A 267 41.28 17.79 6.48
CA ALA A 267 39.90 17.38 6.72
C ALA A 267 39.84 15.88 7.05
N TYR A 268 38.88 15.48 7.88
CA TYR A 268 38.70 14.10 8.33
C TYR A 268 37.27 13.64 8.05
N ASP A 269 37.14 12.54 7.31
CA ASP A 269 35.85 12.03 6.85
C ASP A 269 35.41 10.79 7.62
N LEU A 270 34.16 10.78 8.05
CA LEU A 270 33.46 9.60 8.52
C LEU A 270 32.35 9.25 7.54
N GLU A 271 32.29 7.99 7.14
CA GLU A 271 31.33 7.51 6.14
C GLU A 271 30.29 6.64 6.83
N TRP A 272 29.05 7.13 6.89
CA TRP A 272 27.90 6.34 7.31
C TRP A 272 27.40 5.55 6.09
N THR A 273 27.95 4.37 5.92
CA THR A 273 27.68 3.46 4.80
C THR A 273 26.23 2.96 4.74
N LYS A 274 25.54 2.88 5.88
CA LYS A 274 24.11 2.56 5.97
C LYS A 274 23.48 3.25 7.17
N LEU A 275 22.30 3.83 6.96
CA LEU A 275 21.44 4.34 8.02
C LEU A 275 20.04 3.79 7.76
N ALA A 276 19.40 3.23 8.79
CA ALA A 276 18.01 2.80 8.72
C ALA A 276 17.26 3.22 9.98
N VAL A 277 16.20 4.01 9.81
CA VAL A 277 15.34 4.50 10.88
C VAL A 277 14.07 3.65 10.93
N TYR A 278 13.68 3.24 12.14
CA TYR A 278 12.51 2.40 12.39
C TYR A 278 11.55 3.09 13.35
N GLY A 279 10.25 3.05 13.07
CA GLY A 279 9.18 3.52 13.96
C GLY A 279 8.83 2.52 15.05
N THR A 280 7.89 2.87 15.93
CA THR A 280 7.42 2.02 17.04
C THR A 280 6.20 1.15 16.67
N HIS A 281 6.15 0.61 15.46
CA HIS A 281 4.99 -0.15 14.97
C HIS A 281 4.87 -1.60 15.51
N GLY A 282 5.92 -2.13 16.14
CA GLY A 282 5.90 -3.43 16.83
C GLY A 282 5.96 -4.68 15.94
N LEU A 283 6.28 -4.53 14.65
CA LEU A 283 6.44 -5.67 13.74
C LEU A 283 7.82 -6.31 13.92
N ALA A 284 7.91 -7.61 13.68
CA ALA A 284 9.18 -8.36 13.78
C ALA A 284 10.05 -8.09 12.55
N LEU A 285 11.27 -7.62 12.77
CA LEU A 285 12.26 -7.44 11.72
C LEU A 285 12.63 -8.80 11.09
N ARG A 286 12.72 -8.82 9.76
CA ARG A 286 13.07 -10.00 8.96
C ARG A 286 14.37 -9.74 8.21
N GLY A 287 15.13 -10.81 7.97
CA GLY A 287 16.45 -10.72 7.33
C GLY A 287 17.54 -10.25 8.29
N THR A 288 18.66 -9.80 7.74
CA THR A 288 19.80 -9.27 8.49
C THR A 288 20.21 -7.95 7.87
N GLU A 289 20.54 -6.97 8.70
CA GLU A 289 21.02 -5.68 8.21
C GLU A 289 22.30 -5.86 7.38
N PRO A 290 22.48 -5.08 6.30
CA PRO A 290 21.69 -3.92 5.90
C PRO A 290 20.50 -4.23 4.98
N ASP A 291 20.18 -5.50 4.76
CA ASP A 291 19.13 -5.94 3.84
C ASP A 291 17.87 -6.40 4.59
N ALA A 292 17.71 -5.96 5.83
CA ALA A 292 16.55 -6.28 6.66
C ALA A 292 15.29 -5.54 6.20
N GLY A 293 14.13 -6.02 6.63
CA GLY A 293 12.84 -5.40 6.31
C GLY A 293 11.68 -6.08 7.02
N PHE A 294 10.47 -5.84 6.54
CA PHE A 294 9.25 -6.45 7.08
C PHE A 294 8.50 -7.19 5.99
N TYR A 295 7.78 -8.24 6.36
CA TYR A 295 6.91 -8.92 5.40
C TYR A 295 5.77 -8.01 4.99
N LEU A 296 5.47 -8.03 3.70
CA LEU A 296 4.40 -7.24 3.10
C LEU A 296 3.06 -7.46 3.82
N SER A 297 2.71 -8.72 4.10
CA SER A 297 1.45 -9.06 4.80
C SER A 297 1.38 -8.49 6.22
N ASP A 298 2.52 -8.45 6.94
CA ASP A 298 2.59 -7.93 8.30
C ASP A 298 2.37 -6.40 8.31
N ILE A 299 2.89 -5.70 7.29
CA ILE A 299 2.64 -4.27 7.09
C ILE A 299 1.17 -4.01 6.78
N ILE A 300 0.56 -4.75 5.84
CA ILE A 300 -0.87 -4.59 5.50
C ILE A 300 -1.75 -4.78 6.75
N GLY A 301 -1.50 -5.83 7.54
CA GLY A 301 -2.22 -6.09 8.78
C GLY A 301 -2.07 -4.96 9.82
N ASN A 302 -0.88 -4.36 9.90
CA ASN A 302 -0.61 -3.22 10.78
C ASN A 302 -1.36 -1.95 10.34
N ILE A 303 -1.37 -1.65 9.05
CA ILE A 303 -2.09 -0.48 8.49
C ILE A 303 -3.58 -0.58 8.80
N VAL A 304 -4.21 -1.73 8.53
CA VAL A 304 -5.65 -1.93 8.75
C VAL A 304 -6.01 -1.79 10.22
N THR A 305 -5.29 -2.49 11.11
CA THR A 305 -5.57 -2.47 12.56
C THR A 305 -5.48 -1.07 13.16
N ARG A 306 -4.59 -0.21 12.64
CA ARG A 306 -4.38 1.15 13.17
C ARG A 306 -5.20 2.22 12.47
N GLY A 307 -5.35 2.12 11.16
CA GLY A 307 -6.03 3.11 10.33
C GLY A 307 -7.55 2.92 10.22
N ALA A 308 -8.05 1.71 10.50
CA ALA A 308 -9.47 1.39 10.38
C ALA A 308 -9.93 0.39 11.47
N PRO A 309 -9.97 0.80 12.74
CA PRO A 309 -10.18 -0.09 13.90
C PRO A 309 -11.56 -0.76 13.96
N LEU A 310 -12.54 -0.30 13.17
CA LEU A 310 -13.85 -0.98 13.07
C LEU A 310 -13.84 -2.18 12.11
N LEU A 311 -12.74 -2.38 11.37
CA LEU A 311 -12.56 -3.55 10.53
C LEU A 311 -12.02 -4.72 11.34
N ASN A 312 -12.57 -5.89 11.05
CA ASN A 312 -12.08 -7.14 11.61
C ASN A 312 -10.97 -7.69 10.72
N VAL A 313 -9.90 -8.20 11.32
CA VAL A 313 -8.82 -8.93 10.61
C VAL A 313 -8.78 -10.36 11.15
N PRO A 314 -9.70 -11.25 10.72
CA PRO A 314 -9.73 -12.63 11.19
C PRO A 314 -8.41 -13.36 10.91
N ALA A 315 -8.06 -14.31 11.77
CA ALA A 315 -6.88 -15.15 11.57
C ALA A 315 -6.97 -15.89 10.23
N GLY A 316 -5.93 -15.77 9.41
CA GLY A 316 -5.87 -16.41 8.08
C GLY A 316 -6.48 -15.60 6.94
N ASN A 317 -7.19 -14.49 7.20
CA ASN A 317 -7.72 -13.63 6.13
C ASN A 317 -6.64 -12.76 5.46
N VAL A 318 -5.57 -12.45 6.19
CA VAL A 318 -4.34 -11.88 5.61
C VAL A 318 -3.38 -13.05 5.39
N GLU A 319 -3.31 -13.52 4.14
CA GLU A 319 -2.40 -14.58 3.75
C GLU A 319 -0.94 -14.10 3.86
N THR A 320 -0.06 -14.99 4.30
CA THR A 320 1.35 -14.65 4.48
C THR A 320 2.00 -14.36 3.13
N ASN A 321 2.52 -13.13 2.99
CA ASN A 321 3.33 -12.72 1.87
C ASN A 321 4.73 -12.37 2.38
N THR A 322 5.70 -13.23 2.07
CA THR A 322 7.09 -13.12 2.56
C THR A 322 7.95 -12.13 1.77
N THR A 323 7.37 -11.40 0.81
CA THR A 323 8.07 -10.33 0.09
C THR A 323 8.57 -9.30 1.11
N LEU A 324 9.89 -9.08 1.11
CA LEU A 324 10.56 -8.26 2.09
C LEU A 324 10.52 -6.79 1.67
N VAL A 325 9.84 -5.95 2.45
CA VAL A 325 9.79 -4.51 2.24
C VAL A 325 10.97 -3.87 2.97
N GLN A 326 11.95 -3.40 2.20
CA GLN A 326 13.21 -2.84 2.70
C GLN A 326 13.22 -1.31 2.79
N GLN A 327 12.25 -0.62 2.19
CA GLN A 327 12.12 0.84 2.29
C GLN A 327 10.64 1.19 2.26
N LEU A 328 10.12 1.76 3.34
CA LEU A 328 8.75 2.27 3.43
C LEU A 328 8.59 3.20 4.64
N ALA A 329 8.26 4.46 4.35
CA ALA A 329 7.95 5.46 5.37
C ALA A 329 6.91 6.46 4.85
N PHE A 330 5.84 6.62 5.62
CA PHE A 330 4.75 7.57 5.44
C PHE A 330 4.94 8.72 6.44
N LEU A 331 5.82 9.66 6.10
CA LEU A 331 6.08 10.83 6.95
C LEU A 331 4.94 11.84 6.89
N ASP A 332 4.35 12.00 5.71
CA ASP A 332 3.21 12.87 5.48
C ASP A 332 1.90 12.10 5.66
N PRO A 333 0.84 12.77 6.17
CA PRO A 333 -0.48 12.17 6.32
C PRO A 333 -0.99 11.52 5.04
N ILE A 334 -1.41 10.26 5.13
CA ILE A 334 -2.00 9.50 4.01
C ILE A 334 -3.25 8.76 4.51
N LYS A 335 -4.15 8.39 3.59
CA LYS A 335 -5.25 7.49 3.90
C LYS A 335 -4.75 6.04 4.01
N PRO A 336 -5.25 5.24 4.96
CA PRO A 336 -4.94 3.81 5.06
C PRO A 336 -5.15 3.03 3.76
N ALA A 337 -6.21 3.34 3.00
CA ALA A 337 -6.45 2.71 1.69
C ALA A 337 -5.30 2.94 0.70
N ASP A 338 -4.75 4.16 0.67
CA ASP A 338 -3.65 4.51 -0.22
C ASP A 338 -2.31 3.94 0.29
N ALA A 339 -2.12 3.85 1.61
CA ALA A 339 -0.98 3.16 2.21
C ALA A 339 -0.99 1.66 1.86
N ILE A 340 -2.15 0.99 1.94
CA ILE A 340 -2.33 -0.41 1.51
C ILE A 340 -2.02 -0.56 0.02
N ALA A 341 -2.55 0.33 -0.83
CA ALA A 341 -2.29 0.31 -2.27
C ALA A 341 -0.79 0.44 -2.57
N ARG A 342 -0.07 1.33 -1.87
CA ARG A 342 1.37 1.53 -2.02
C ARG A 342 2.18 0.30 -1.64
N VAL A 343 1.83 -0.36 -0.54
CA VAL A 343 2.50 -1.60 -0.10
C VAL A 343 2.18 -2.76 -1.04
N ASN A 344 0.92 -2.89 -1.47
CA ASN A 344 0.48 -3.96 -2.36
C ASN A 344 1.03 -3.83 -3.79
N ALA A 345 1.59 -2.69 -4.19
CA ALA A 345 2.27 -2.54 -5.48
C ALA A 345 3.43 -3.54 -5.68
N LEU A 346 3.96 -4.11 -4.60
CA LEU A 346 4.99 -5.15 -4.63
C LEU A 346 4.47 -6.56 -4.95
N ALA A 347 3.16 -6.80 -4.87
CA ALA A 347 2.59 -8.14 -4.99
C ALA A 347 1.33 -8.23 -5.86
N PHE A 348 0.57 -7.15 -6.01
CA PHE A 348 -0.72 -7.09 -6.71
C PHE A 348 -1.75 -8.12 -6.21
N TRP A 349 -1.73 -8.41 -4.90
CA TRP A 349 -2.69 -9.32 -4.27
C TRP A 349 -4.06 -8.65 -4.12
N GLU A 350 -5.09 -9.49 -3.95
CA GLU A 350 -6.46 -9.01 -3.79
C GLU A 350 -6.69 -8.59 -2.35
N TRP A 351 -7.44 -7.50 -2.19
CA TRP A 351 -7.93 -7.10 -0.88
C TRP A 351 -9.28 -6.41 -0.97
N GLY A 352 -10.02 -6.48 0.12
CA GLY A 352 -11.32 -5.87 0.27
C GLY A 352 -11.92 -6.19 1.63
N VAL A 353 -13.14 -5.72 1.86
CA VAL A 353 -13.90 -6.02 3.07
C VAL A 353 -15.21 -6.69 2.67
N TYR A 354 -15.43 -7.90 3.18
CA TYR A 354 -16.68 -8.63 3.05
C TYR A 354 -17.19 -9.03 4.43
N ASP A 355 -18.39 -9.61 4.46
CA ASP A 355 -19.07 -10.28 5.59
C ASP A 355 -18.46 -10.04 6.99
N ASP A 356 -19.23 -9.38 7.86
CA ASP A 356 -18.82 -9.06 9.24
C ASP A 356 -17.58 -8.15 9.32
N ARG A 357 -17.52 -7.17 8.41
CA ARG A 357 -16.43 -6.18 8.32
C ARG A 357 -15.04 -6.83 8.21
N ALA A 358 -14.98 -8.05 7.70
CA ALA A 358 -13.77 -8.84 7.61
C ALA A 358 -12.92 -8.37 6.44
N PHE A 359 -11.80 -7.73 6.76
CA PHE A 359 -10.74 -7.44 5.81
C PHE A 359 -10.07 -8.76 5.37
N PHE A 360 -9.72 -8.86 4.10
CA PHE A 360 -8.89 -9.93 3.57
C PHE A 360 -7.77 -9.37 2.68
N PHE A 361 -6.66 -10.08 2.62
CA PHE A 361 -5.53 -9.82 1.74
C PHE A 361 -4.96 -11.17 1.28
N ARG A 362 -5.09 -11.49 0.00
CA ARG A 362 -4.84 -12.85 -0.49
C ARG A 362 -4.38 -12.90 -1.94
N ARG A 363 -3.70 -13.99 -2.30
CA ARG A 363 -3.34 -14.21 -3.71
C ARG A 363 -4.60 -14.44 -4.56
N PRO A 364 -4.67 -13.89 -5.79
CA PRO A 364 -5.67 -14.30 -6.77
C PRO A 364 -5.51 -15.78 -7.09
N ASP A 365 -6.57 -16.57 -6.91
CA ASP A 365 -6.54 -18.02 -7.07
C ASP A 365 -7.84 -18.52 -7.74
N PRO A 366 -7.77 -19.05 -8.98
CA PRO A 366 -8.94 -19.60 -9.68
C PRO A 366 -9.50 -20.87 -9.03
N ASP A 367 -8.70 -21.61 -8.26
CA ASP A 367 -9.13 -22.86 -7.64
C ASP A 367 -9.94 -22.64 -6.36
N ARG A 368 -9.93 -21.42 -5.81
CA ARG A 368 -10.64 -21.08 -4.56
C ARG A 368 -12.16 -21.09 -4.73
N LEU A 369 -12.69 -20.30 -5.65
CA LEU A 369 -14.12 -20.28 -5.98
C LEU A 369 -14.32 -19.87 -7.44
N CYS A 370 -14.67 -20.86 -8.26
CA CYS A 370 -15.04 -20.64 -9.65
C CYS A 370 -16.51 -21.00 -9.90
N TRP A 371 -17.31 -19.97 -10.17
CA TRP A 371 -18.68 -20.06 -10.62
C TRP A 371 -18.79 -20.63 -12.03
N ARG A 372 -19.94 -21.23 -12.33
CA ARG A 372 -20.26 -21.82 -13.63
C ARG A 372 -21.52 -21.18 -14.20
N ALA A 373 -21.36 -20.48 -15.31
CA ALA A 373 -22.44 -19.84 -16.05
C ALA A 373 -22.76 -20.61 -17.33
N ARG A 374 -24.01 -20.53 -17.78
CA ARG A 374 -24.51 -21.13 -19.03
C ARG A 374 -25.35 -20.13 -19.79
N ARG A 375 -25.23 -20.13 -21.12
CA ARG A 375 -26.09 -19.39 -22.05
C ARG A 375 -27.53 -19.84 -21.94
N SER A 376 -27.78 -21.13 -21.72
CA SER A 376 -29.13 -21.66 -21.47
C SER A 376 -29.81 -21.03 -20.26
N ASP A 377 -29.02 -20.58 -19.29
CA ASP A 377 -29.49 -19.99 -18.03
C ASP A 377 -29.55 -18.46 -18.12
N GLY A 378 -29.37 -17.90 -19.33
CA GLY A 378 -29.44 -16.47 -19.60
C GLY A 378 -28.12 -15.71 -19.40
N ALA A 379 -26.99 -16.41 -19.27
CA ALA A 379 -25.68 -15.77 -19.21
C ALA A 379 -25.22 -15.29 -20.60
N ALA A 380 -24.60 -14.11 -20.66
CA ALA A 380 -24.04 -13.56 -21.90
C ALA A 380 -22.63 -13.01 -21.66
N LEU A 381 -21.65 -13.49 -22.44
CA LEU A 381 -20.25 -13.12 -22.35
C LEU A 381 -19.85 -12.26 -23.56
N ARG A 382 -19.15 -11.15 -23.32
CA ARG A 382 -18.56 -10.28 -24.35
C ARG A 382 -17.09 -10.07 -24.01
N LEU A 383 -16.20 -10.47 -24.92
CA LEU A 383 -14.76 -10.35 -24.76
C LEU A 383 -14.23 -9.20 -25.61
N GLU A 384 -13.22 -8.49 -25.11
CA GLU A 384 -12.60 -7.35 -25.81
C GLU A 384 -11.65 -7.79 -26.94
N GLY A 385 -11.16 -9.03 -26.90
CA GLY A 385 -10.19 -9.58 -27.85
C GLY A 385 -8.75 -9.16 -27.56
N ASP A 386 -7.79 -9.79 -28.24
CA ASP A 386 -6.36 -9.53 -28.05
C ASP A 386 -5.89 -8.35 -28.91
N THR A 387 -5.03 -7.49 -28.36
CA THR A 387 -4.40 -6.38 -29.10
C THR A 387 -2.88 -6.40 -28.95
N ILE A 388 -2.16 -5.90 -29.96
CA ILE A 388 -0.70 -6.01 -30.00
C ILE A 388 -0.04 -5.18 -28.88
N ASP A 389 -0.53 -3.97 -28.57
CA ASP A 389 0.05 -3.03 -27.59
C ASP A 389 0.13 -3.61 -26.17
N GLN A 390 -0.67 -4.63 -25.94
CA GLN A 390 -0.81 -5.30 -24.66
C GLN A 390 0.29 -6.35 -24.42
N VAL A 391 0.89 -6.92 -25.46
CA VAL A 391 1.91 -7.96 -25.30
C VAL A 391 3.30 -7.35 -25.16
N VAL A 392 4.04 -7.74 -24.12
CA VAL A 392 5.43 -7.33 -23.86
C VAL A 392 6.27 -8.54 -23.45
N ASN A 393 7.59 -8.48 -23.62
CA ASN A 393 8.53 -9.53 -23.18
C ASN A 393 9.55 -9.07 -22.13
N GLY A 394 9.32 -7.89 -21.54
CA GLY A 394 10.08 -7.41 -20.41
C GLY A 394 9.56 -6.09 -19.85
N ALA A 395 10.12 -5.68 -18.72
CA ALA A 395 9.78 -4.43 -18.04
C ALA A 395 11.04 -3.56 -17.85
N LEU A 396 10.91 -2.27 -18.10
CA LEU A 396 11.89 -1.24 -17.80
C LEU A 396 11.37 -0.46 -16.59
N VAL A 397 12.14 -0.40 -15.51
CA VAL A 397 11.71 0.28 -14.28
C VAL A 397 12.63 1.47 -14.02
N THR A 398 12.04 2.65 -13.99
CA THR A 398 12.71 3.89 -13.62
C THR A 398 12.34 4.26 -12.18
N TYR A 399 13.32 4.51 -11.33
CA TYR A 399 13.10 4.80 -9.91
C TYR A 399 14.13 5.80 -9.37
N THR A 400 13.83 6.44 -8.24
CA THR A 400 14.82 7.18 -7.46
C THR A 400 15.43 6.23 -6.43
N ASP A 401 16.73 6.02 -6.46
CA ASP A 401 17.40 5.15 -5.49
C ASP A 401 17.38 5.77 -4.10
N ALA A 402 16.77 5.09 -3.12
CA ALA A 402 16.65 5.55 -1.75
C ALA A 402 18.02 5.84 -1.09
N GLN A 403 19.08 5.13 -1.48
CA GLN A 403 20.40 5.31 -0.88
C GLN A 403 21.19 6.45 -1.51
N THR A 404 20.97 6.77 -2.78
CA THR A 404 21.75 7.80 -3.50
C THR A 404 20.97 9.06 -3.85
N GLY A 405 19.64 9.02 -3.78
CA GLY A 405 18.75 10.07 -4.28
C GLY A 405 18.80 10.26 -5.80
N ARG A 406 19.50 9.39 -6.55
CA ARG A 406 19.65 9.50 -8.01
C ARG A 406 18.57 8.72 -8.73
N ARG A 407 18.11 9.27 -9.85
CA ARG A 407 17.26 8.54 -10.79
C ARG A 407 18.07 7.44 -11.46
N GLN A 408 17.58 6.21 -11.40
CA GLN A 408 18.17 5.02 -11.99
C GLN A 408 17.15 4.26 -12.84
N ILE A 409 17.66 3.46 -13.78
CA ILE A 409 16.88 2.61 -14.68
C ILE A 409 17.39 1.18 -14.57
N VAL A 410 16.50 0.23 -14.30
CA VAL A 410 16.78 -1.21 -14.32
C VAL A 410 15.91 -1.89 -15.38
N GLY A 411 16.49 -2.82 -16.13
CA GLY A 411 15.79 -3.57 -17.18
C GLY A 411 16.25 -5.02 -17.30
N PRO A 412 15.71 -5.78 -18.27
CA PRO A 412 16.17 -7.14 -18.50
C PRO A 412 17.60 -7.19 -19.06
N PRO A 413 18.32 -8.32 -18.92
CA PRO A 413 19.66 -8.49 -19.44
C PRO A 413 19.78 -8.14 -20.94
N GLY A 414 20.86 -7.44 -21.30
CA GLY A 414 21.13 -7.01 -22.67
C GLY A 414 20.44 -5.71 -23.09
N THR A 415 19.62 -5.09 -22.25
CA THR A 415 19.03 -3.77 -22.52
C THR A 415 20.13 -2.69 -22.53
N PRO A 416 20.28 -1.89 -23.60
CA PRO A 416 21.26 -0.81 -23.64
C PRO A 416 20.79 0.39 -22.79
N ASN A 417 21.74 1.19 -22.31
CA ASN A 417 21.50 2.46 -21.60
C ASN A 417 20.67 2.33 -20.31
N VAL A 418 20.92 1.28 -19.53
CA VAL A 418 20.36 1.08 -18.19
C VAL A 418 21.47 1.03 -17.15
N ASP A 419 21.17 1.42 -15.91
CA ASP A 419 22.13 1.43 -14.81
C ASP A 419 22.36 0.03 -14.23
N ALA A 420 21.34 -0.84 -14.29
CA ALA A 420 21.41 -2.22 -13.84
C ALA A 420 20.54 -3.14 -14.71
N THR A 421 20.80 -4.44 -14.63
CA THR A 421 19.96 -5.45 -15.29
C THR A 421 19.60 -6.59 -14.36
N ASP A 422 18.37 -7.10 -14.46
CA ASP A 422 17.91 -8.27 -13.69
C ASP A 422 17.08 -9.24 -14.56
N PRO A 423 17.38 -10.56 -14.56
CA PRO A 423 16.61 -11.57 -15.30
C PRO A 423 15.12 -11.63 -14.96
N LEU A 424 14.71 -11.25 -13.75
CA LEU A 424 13.29 -11.24 -13.33
C LEU A 424 12.44 -10.25 -14.12
N LEU A 425 13.08 -9.30 -14.81
CA LEU A 425 12.42 -8.31 -15.68
C LEU A 425 12.28 -8.78 -17.13
N ALA A 426 12.61 -10.03 -17.43
CA ALA A 426 12.45 -10.64 -18.75
C ALA A 426 11.39 -11.75 -18.71
N ASP A 427 10.51 -11.78 -19.71
CA ASP A 427 9.70 -12.96 -20.01
C ASP A 427 10.36 -13.73 -21.15
N THR A 428 10.94 -14.88 -20.83
CA THR A 428 11.61 -15.76 -21.80
C THR A 428 10.71 -16.88 -22.30
N SER A 429 9.41 -16.86 -22.00
CA SER A 429 8.50 -17.91 -22.41
C SER A 429 8.37 -17.99 -23.93
N ALA A 430 8.53 -19.19 -24.49
CA ALA A 430 8.29 -19.45 -25.91
C ALA A 430 6.81 -19.27 -26.30
N THR A 431 5.90 -19.31 -25.32
CA THR A 431 4.47 -19.06 -25.56
C THR A 431 4.11 -17.58 -25.58
N ASN A 432 5.02 -16.69 -25.18
CA ASN A 432 4.80 -15.26 -25.31
C ASN A 432 4.80 -14.88 -26.81
N PRO A 433 3.75 -14.23 -27.34
CA PRO A 433 3.66 -13.88 -28.76
C PRO A 433 4.84 -13.04 -29.28
N VAL A 434 5.42 -12.18 -28.46
CA VAL A 434 6.60 -11.35 -28.83
C VAL A 434 7.82 -12.24 -29.08
N ASN A 435 8.04 -13.22 -28.20
CA ASN A 435 9.14 -14.17 -28.33
C ASN A 435 8.92 -15.14 -29.49
N ALA A 436 7.69 -15.63 -29.67
CA ALA A 436 7.32 -16.50 -30.79
C ALA A 436 7.48 -15.79 -32.15
N ALA A 437 7.25 -14.48 -32.20
CA ALA A 437 7.50 -13.66 -33.38
C ALA A 437 8.99 -13.33 -33.60
N GLY A 438 9.89 -13.76 -32.72
CA GLY A 438 11.32 -13.46 -32.79
C GLY A 438 11.65 -11.98 -32.57
N ILE A 439 10.73 -11.20 -31.97
CA ILE A 439 10.97 -9.81 -31.65
C ILE A 439 11.88 -9.78 -30.41
N PRO A 440 13.10 -9.24 -30.51
CA PRO A 440 14.07 -9.36 -29.43
C PRO A 440 13.62 -8.59 -28.18
N ARG A 441 12.95 -7.44 -28.35
CA ARG A 441 12.53 -6.57 -27.24
C ARG A 441 11.25 -5.82 -27.57
N LYS A 442 10.28 -5.95 -26.68
CA LYS A 442 9.11 -5.10 -26.56
C LYS A 442 8.86 -4.90 -25.07
N LEU A 443 9.40 -3.82 -24.53
CA LEU A 443 9.45 -3.55 -23.10
C LEU A 443 8.31 -2.61 -22.70
N ALA A 444 7.71 -2.86 -21.53
CA ALA A 444 6.83 -1.88 -20.88
C ALA A 444 7.66 -0.96 -19.98
N ASP A 445 7.42 0.35 -20.06
CA ASP A 445 8.01 1.34 -19.15
C ASP A 445 7.17 1.46 -17.87
N LEU A 446 7.83 1.47 -16.73
CA LEU A 446 7.27 1.63 -15.40
C LEU A 446 8.07 2.69 -14.66
N GLN A 447 7.42 3.75 -14.19
CA GLN A 447 8.06 4.82 -13.42
C GLN A 447 7.55 4.78 -11.98
N LEU A 448 8.47 4.70 -11.02
CA LEU A 448 8.16 4.73 -9.60
C LEU A 448 8.25 6.18 -9.11
N GLY A 449 7.18 6.69 -8.51
CA GLY A 449 7.14 8.04 -7.94
C GLY A 449 7.94 8.19 -6.64
N ASP A 450 8.12 7.09 -5.90
CA ASP A 450 8.77 7.08 -4.60
C ASP A 450 10.20 6.51 -4.63
N PRO A 451 11.08 6.94 -3.69
CA PRO A 451 12.38 6.32 -3.54
C PRO A 451 12.30 4.82 -3.23
N ALA A 452 13.07 4.01 -3.95
CA ALA A 452 13.12 2.55 -3.82
C ALA A 452 14.55 2.04 -3.82
N THR A 453 14.77 0.83 -3.30
CA THR A 453 16.03 0.11 -3.50
C THR A 453 16.02 -0.62 -4.85
N LEU A 454 17.19 -0.99 -5.39
CA LEU A 454 17.27 -1.81 -6.60
C LEU A 454 16.44 -3.10 -6.48
N SER A 455 16.54 -3.79 -5.35
CA SER A 455 15.74 -4.98 -5.04
C SER A 455 14.23 -4.70 -5.07
N GLY A 456 13.80 -3.57 -4.50
CA GLY A 456 12.41 -3.13 -4.52
C GLY A 456 11.92 -2.82 -5.94
N ALA A 457 12.72 -2.09 -6.72
CA ALA A 457 12.38 -1.76 -8.11
C ALA A 457 12.26 -3.02 -8.99
N VAL A 458 13.17 -3.99 -8.84
CA VAL A 458 13.11 -5.28 -9.53
C VAL A 458 11.86 -6.06 -9.10
N ALA A 459 11.54 -6.11 -7.81
CA ALA A 459 10.36 -6.81 -7.32
C ALA A 459 9.05 -6.21 -7.88
N ILE A 460 8.90 -4.88 -7.86
CA ILE A 460 7.73 -4.20 -8.46
C ILE A 460 7.68 -4.47 -9.96
N GLY A 461 8.81 -4.34 -10.68
CA GLY A 461 8.88 -4.59 -12.11
C GLY A 461 8.52 -6.03 -12.50
N ALA A 462 8.99 -7.00 -11.72
CA ALA A 462 8.68 -8.42 -11.93
C ALA A 462 7.20 -8.71 -11.67
N ALA A 463 6.63 -8.16 -10.58
CA ALA A 463 5.22 -8.30 -10.26
C ALA A 463 4.33 -7.62 -11.33
N PHE A 464 4.74 -6.45 -11.81
CA PHE A 464 4.11 -5.74 -12.92
C PHE A 464 4.15 -6.56 -14.22
N LEU A 465 5.31 -7.13 -14.57
CA LEU A 465 5.48 -7.95 -15.77
C LEU A 465 4.63 -9.22 -15.70
N ALA A 466 4.65 -9.90 -14.55
CA ALA A 466 3.84 -11.09 -14.31
C ALA A 466 2.35 -10.81 -14.48
N GLU A 467 1.85 -9.73 -13.87
CA GLU A 467 0.46 -9.29 -14.02
C GLU A 467 0.16 -8.95 -15.49
N ARG A 468 1.03 -8.18 -16.15
CA ARG A 468 0.88 -7.73 -17.54
C ARG A 468 0.83 -8.89 -18.55
N ASN A 469 1.49 -10.01 -18.24
CA ASN A 469 1.58 -11.21 -19.08
C ASN A 469 0.51 -12.27 -18.77
N LEU A 470 -0.32 -12.09 -17.73
CA LEU A 470 -1.50 -12.92 -17.57
C LEU A 470 -2.41 -12.78 -18.80
N ALA A 471 -2.94 -13.92 -19.28
CA ALA A 471 -3.79 -13.96 -20.47
C ALA A 471 -4.94 -12.95 -20.34
N ARG A 472 -4.96 -11.95 -21.24
CA ARG A 472 -5.89 -10.82 -21.20
C ARG A 472 -7.23 -11.25 -21.76
N ARG A 473 -8.09 -11.74 -20.88
CA ARG A 473 -9.48 -12.10 -21.22
C ARG A 473 -10.44 -11.08 -20.64
N ALA A 474 -10.10 -9.80 -20.83
CA ALA A 474 -10.92 -8.68 -20.42
C ALA A 474 -12.27 -8.72 -21.15
N GLY A 475 -13.30 -8.33 -20.44
CA GLY A 475 -14.64 -8.35 -20.98
C GLY A 475 -15.71 -8.14 -19.94
N THR A 476 -16.95 -8.35 -20.36
CA THR A 476 -18.12 -8.24 -19.50
C THR A 476 -18.95 -9.51 -19.62
N MET A 477 -19.54 -9.92 -18.50
CA MET A 477 -20.52 -10.99 -18.49
C MET A 477 -21.74 -10.59 -17.69
N THR A 478 -22.92 -10.87 -18.21
CA THR A 478 -24.17 -10.72 -17.46
C THR A 478 -24.69 -12.09 -17.07
N VAL A 479 -25.11 -12.25 -15.83
CA VAL A 479 -25.74 -13.46 -15.31
C VAL A 479 -27.11 -13.09 -14.73
N LYS A 480 -28.15 -13.89 -15.02
CA LYS A 480 -29.54 -13.57 -14.67
C LYS A 480 -30.17 -14.63 -13.79
N GLY A 481 -30.88 -14.21 -12.75
CA GLY A 481 -31.59 -15.10 -11.83
C GLY A 481 -30.63 -15.92 -10.98
N HIS A 482 -30.18 -17.06 -11.51
CA HIS A 482 -29.37 -18.05 -10.79
C HIS A 482 -28.11 -18.42 -11.57
N VAL A 483 -27.11 -18.91 -10.84
CA VAL A 483 -25.82 -19.34 -11.36
C VAL A 483 -25.32 -20.54 -10.55
N LEU A 484 -24.55 -21.42 -11.18
CA LEU A 484 -24.11 -22.64 -10.53
C LEU A 484 -22.86 -22.39 -9.67
N HIS A 485 -23.01 -22.58 -8.35
CA HIS A 485 -21.90 -22.67 -7.41
C HIS A 485 -21.28 -24.06 -7.47
N PRO A 486 -19.94 -24.19 -7.43
CA PRO A 486 -19.25 -25.48 -7.61
C PRO A 486 -19.67 -26.54 -6.58
N THR A 487 -19.95 -26.14 -5.34
CA THR A 487 -20.30 -27.05 -4.23
C THR A 487 -21.73 -26.91 -3.69
N ARG A 488 -22.42 -25.80 -3.98
CA ARG A 488 -23.73 -25.46 -3.36
C ARG A 488 -24.90 -25.53 -4.35
N GLY A 489 -24.65 -25.94 -5.59
CA GLY A 489 -25.67 -26.00 -6.63
C GLY A 489 -26.08 -24.61 -7.14
N MET A 490 -27.31 -24.49 -7.63
CA MET A 490 -27.82 -23.20 -8.14
C MET A 490 -27.98 -22.20 -6.99
N ARG A 491 -27.40 -21.01 -7.15
CA ARG A 491 -27.47 -19.89 -6.20
C ARG A 491 -27.95 -18.62 -6.93
N PRO A 492 -28.57 -17.68 -6.22
CA PRO A 492 -28.91 -16.40 -6.83
C PRO A 492 -27.69 -15.68 -7.40
N ALA A 493 -27.84 -15.01 -8.54
CA ALA A 493 -26.76 -14.30 -9.21
C ALA A 493 -26.15 -13.16 -8.35
N TRP A 494 -26.89 -12.66 -7.36
CA TRP A 494 -26.43 -11.64 -6.42
C TRP A 494 -25.34 -12.13 -5.45
N GLU A 495 -25.18 -13.46 -5.27
CA GLU A 495 -24.09 -14.03 -4.47
C GLU A 495 -22.73 -13.98 -5.17
N VAL A 496 -22.70 -13.72 -6.48
CA VAL A 496 -21.44 -13.60 -7.22
C VAL A 496 -20.80 -12.25 -6.92
N ARG A 497 -19.58 -12.29 -6.39
CA ARG A 497 -18.86 -11.10 -5.93
C ARG A 497 -17.53 -10.94 -6.66
N ALA A 498 -16.98 -9.74 -6.60
CA ALA A 498 -15.63 -9.45 -7.08
C ALA A 498 -14.61 -10.21 -6.21
N GLY A 499 -13.61 -10.82 -6.84
CA GLY A 499 -12.63 -11.70 -6.19
C GLY A 499 -12.95 -13.19 -6.30
N ASP A 500 -14.13 -13.51 -6.83
CA ASP A 500 -14.44 -14.84 -7.32
C ASP A 500 -14.01 -14.99 -8.79
N TRP A 501 -14.05 -16.23 -9.26
CA TRP A 501 -13.79 -16.58 -10.66
C TRP A 501 -15.05 -17.12 -11.31
N ILE A 502 -15.11 -17.08 -12.63
CA ILE A 502 -16.25 -17.58 -13.38
C ILE A 502 -15.85 -18.15 -14.73
N THR A 503 -16.57 -19.20 -15.13
CA THR A 503 -16.44 -19.90 -16.42
C THR A 503 -17.79 -20.01 -17.10
N MET A 504 -17.79 -19.98 -18.43
CA MET A 504 -18.91 -20.34 -19.29
C MET A 504 -18.79 -21.82 -19.64
N THR A 505 -19.65 -22.67 -19.08
CA THR A 505 -19.51 -24.13 -19.27
C THR A 505 -19.98 -24.63 -20.64
N ASP A 506 -20.58 -23.76 -21.44
CA ASP A 506 -21.05 -24.11 -22.80
C ASP A 506 -19.94 -24.04 -23.85
N ASP A 507 -18.74 -23.62 -23.46
CA ASP A 507 -17.56 -23.57 -24.32
C ASP A 507 -16.46 -24.43 -23.68
N ASP A 508 -16.15 -25.56 -24.33
CA ASP A 508 -15.18 -26.55 -23.84
C ASP A 508 -13.75 -26.00 -23.74
N THR A 509 -13.48 -24.85 -24.37
CA THR A 509 -12.18 -24.18 -24.34
C THR A 509 -12.14 -23.01 -23.35
N ASP A 510 -13.24 -22.80 -22.62
CA ASP A 510 -13.34 -21.70 -21.69
C ASP A 510 -12.46 -21.91 -20.46
N VAL A 511 -11.86 -20.84 -19.97
CA VAL A 511 -11.02 -20.86 -18.77
C VAL A 511 -11.59 -19.93 -17.71
N PRO A 512 -11.29 -20.18 -16.42
CA PRO A 512 -11.68 -19.28 -15.35
C PRO A 512 -11.24 -17.84 -15.61
N ARG A 513 -12.17 -16.90 -15.43
CA ARG A 513 -11.91 -15.45 -15.47
C ARG A 513 -12.17 -14.83 -14.12
N ARG A 514 -11.27 -13.96 -13.71
CA ARG A 514 -11.36 -13.19 -12.49
C ARG A 514 -12.44 -12.12 -12.61
N ILE A 515 -13.29 -12.01 -11.60
CA ILE A 515 -14.31 -10.96 -11.50
C ILE A 515 -13.70 -9.79 -10.72
N VAL A 516 -13.56 -8.62 -11.36
CA VAL A 516 -12.95 -7.44 -10.72
C VAL A 516 -13.96 -6.46 -10.18
N ASP A 517 -15.13 -6.40 -10.78
CA ASP A 517 -16.26 -5.58 -10.36
C ASP A 517 -17.58 -6.32 -10.65
N THR A 518 -18.57 -6.11 -9.81
CA THR A 518 -19.95 -6.57 -10.03
C THR A 518 -20.95 -5.44 -9.84
N SER A 519 -22.08 -5.51 -10.54
CA SER A 519 -23.21 -4.61 -10.37
C SER A 519 -24.51 -5.41 -10.52
N TYR A 520 -25.18 -5.63 -9.40
CA TYR A 520 -26.44 -6.35 -9.34
C TYR A 520 -27.62 -5.38 -9.29
N GLN A 521 -28.65 -5.66 -10.09
CA GLN A 521 -29.93 -4.96 -10.07
C GLN A 521 -31.06 -5.95 -9.76
N HIS A 522 -31.82 -5.70 -8.69
CA HIS A 522 -32.84 -6.63 -8.23
C HIS A 522 -34.07 -6.67 -9.13
N SER A 523 -34.49 -5.53 -9.70
CA SER A 523 -35.68 -5.45 -10.57
C SER A 523 -35.56 -6.29 -11.84
N THR A 524 -34.34 -6.45 -12.37
CA THR A 524 -34.04 -7.32 -13.51
C THR A 524 -33.38 -8.64 -13.13
N ARG A 525 -33.13 -8.86 -11.83
CA ARG A 525 -32.36 -10.00 -11.27
C ARG A 525 -31.06 -10.27 -12.03
N THR A 526 -30.39 -9.20 -12.48
CA THR A 526 -29.22 -9.30 -13.34
C THR A 526 -27.99 -8.85 -12.57
N ASN A 527 -26.95 -9.67 -12.56
CA ASN A 527 -25.61 -9.29 -12.11
C ASN A 527 -24.71 -9.07 -13.33
N THR A 528 -24.17 -7.86 -13.46
CA THR A 528 -23.20 -7.51 -14.50
C THR A 528 -21.81 -7.62 -13.89
N LEU A 529 -20.97 -8.43 -14.50
CA LEU A 529 -19.61 -8.76 -14.06
C LEU A 529 -18.64 -8.12 -15.03
N THR A 530 -17.73 -7.31 -14.50
CA THR A 530 -16.54 -6.89 -15.24
C THR A 530 -15.46 -7.93 -14.99
N LEU A 531 -14.95 -8.49 -16.08
CA LEU A 531 -13.91 -9.51 -16.07
C LEU A 531 -12.62 -8.81 -16.46
N ASN A 532 -11.60 -8.86 -15.61
CA ASN A 532 -10.30 -8.33 -16.00
C ASN A 532 -9.14 -8.98 -15.25
N ASN A 533 -8.04 -9.15 -15.97
CA ASN A 533 -6.69 -9.39 -15.46
C ASN A 533 -5.82 -8.22 -15.99
N ALA A 534 -5.13 -7.53 -15.09
CA ALA A 534 -4.09 -6.52 -15.31
C ALA A 534 -4.45 -5.06 -15.70
N SER A 535 -5.11 -4.79 -16.83
CA SER A 535 -4.93 -3.48 -17.52
C SER A 535 -5.41 -2.22 -16.74
N ASN A 536 -6.68 -2.16 -16.33
CA ASN A 536 -7.27 -0.86 -15.94
C ASN A 536 -6.98 -0.46 -14.49
N LYS A 537 -6.69 -1.42 -13.61
CA LYS A 537 -6.40 -1.14 -12.19
C LYS A 537 -4.93 -0.97 -11.93
N LEU A 538 -4.05 -1.51 -12.76
CA LEU A 538 -2.64 -1.26 -12.66
C LEU A 538 -2.32 0.19 -13.04
N ASP A 539 -2.95 0.72 -14.09
CA ASP A 539 -2.89 2.16 -14.40
C ASP A 539 -3.50 3.00 -13.26
N ALA A 540 -4.64 2.62 -12.67
CA ALA A 540 -5.20 3.36 -11.52
C ALA A 540 -4.35 3.26 -10.23
N ILE A 541 -3.66 2.14 -9.99
CA ILE A 541 -2.73 1.96 -8.87
C ILE A 541 -1.46 2.78 -9.12
N LEU A 542 -0.91 2.76 -10.33
CA LEU A 542 0.21 3.58 -10.75
C LEU A 542 -0.14 5.07 -10.79
N GLU A 543 -1.38 5.41 -11.16
CA GLU A 543 -1.90 6.77 -11.14
C GLU A 543 -2.06 7.23 -9.69
N ARG A 544 -2.55 6.40 -8.75
CA ARG A 544 -2.51 6.73 -7.31
C ARG A 544 -1.09 6.87 -6.76
N LEU A 545 -0.15 6.04 -7.22
CA LEU A 545 1.27 6.16 -6.88
C LEU A 545 1.90 7.45 -7.45
N ASN A 546 1.44 7.93 -8.62
CA ASN A 546 1.86 9.21 -9.20
C ASN A 546 1.08 10.43 -8.64
N ILE A 547 -0.18 10.27 -8.24
CA ILE A 547 -1.08 11.32 -7.71
C ILE A 547 -0.67 11.71 -6.29
N ALA A 548 0.06 10.86 -5.55
CA ALA A 548 0.63 11.20 -4.25
C ALA A 548 1.57 12.44 -4.29
N LEU A 549 1.90 12.98 -5.47
CA LEU A 549 2.70 14.20 -5.64
C LEU A 549 1.95 15.47 -6.10
N ASN A 550 0.65 15.41 -6.45
CA ASN A 550 -0.05 16.59 -7.01
C ASN A 550 -1.07 17.27 -6.06
N GLY A 551 -1.05 16.93 -4.77
CA GLY A 551 -1.88 17.57 -3.74
C GLY A 551 -1.33 18.88 -3.15
N ILE A 552 -0.17 19.37 -3.61
CA ILE A 552 0.45 20.61 -3.09
C ILE A 552 0.83 21.53 -4.26
N ILE A 553 -0.15 22.17 -4.90
CA ILE A 553 0.00 23.55 -5.39
C ILE A 553 -1.35 24.25 -5.22
N GLY A 554 -1.37 25.13 -4.22
CA GLY A 554 -2.43 26.06 -3.86
C GLY A 554 -1.94 26.91 -2.69
#